data_AF-A0A438D8S1-F1
#
_entry.id   AF-A0A438D8S1-F1
#
_cell.length_a   1.000
_cell.length_b   1.000
_cell.length_c   1.000
_cell.angle_alpha   90.00
_cell.angle_beta   90.00
_cell.angle_gamma   90.00
#
_symmetry.space_group_name_H-M   'P 1'
#
loop_
_entity.id
_entity.type
_entity.pdbx_description
1 polymer ?
#
loop_
_entity_poly.entity_id
_entity_poly.type
_entity_poly.pdbx_seq_one_letter_code
_entity_poly.pdbx_strand_id
1 'polypeptide(L)'
;MITGDNLQTAKAIALECGILASEADATEPNIIEGRAFRVLSEREREQVAKKILVMGRSSPNDKLLLVQALRKAGEVVAVTGDGTNDAPALHEV
;
A
#
# COMPACT_ATOMS: atom_id res chain seq x y z
N MET A 1 3.42 -1.54 -4.17
CA MET A 1 2.29 -2.01 -4.99
C MET A 1 1.04 -2.12 -4.14
N ILE A 2 -0.08 -1.55 -4.60
CA ILE A 2 -1.36 -1.53 -3.86
C ILE A 2 -2.45 -2.05 -4.78
N THR A 3 -3.12 -3.14 -4.41
CA THR A 3 -4.11 -3.82 -5.28
C THR A 3 -5.36 -4.24 -4.52
N GLY A 4 -6.48 -4.33 -5.25
CA GLY A 4 -7.73 -4.92 -4.79
C GLY A 4 -7.69 -6.45 -4.70
N ASP A 5 -6.69 -7.10 -5.31
CA ASP A 5 -6.53 -8.56 -5.27
C ASP A 5 -6.32 -9.09 -3.86
N ASN A 6 -6.57 -10.38 -3.67
CA ASN A 6 -6.24 -11.02 -2.41
C ASN A 6 -4.73 -10.97 -2.11
N LEU A 7 -4.37 -11.06 -0.83
CA LEU A 7 -2.98 -10.87 -0.40
C LEU A 7 -2.02 -11.91 -0.97
N GLN A 8 -2.48 -13.14 -1.21
CA GLN A 8 -1.64 -14.23 -1.76
C GLN A 8 -1.28 -13.95 -3.22
N THR A 9 -2.25 -13.53 -4.03
CA THR A 9 -2.02 -13.11 -5.42
C THR A 9 -1.12 -11.88 -5.47
N ALA A 10 -1.38 -10.87 -4.63
CA ALA A 10 -0.54 -9.69 -4.54
C ALA A 10 0.91 -10.04 -4.16
N LYS A 11 1.11 -10.96 -3.22
CA LYS A 11 2.44 -11.45 -2.82
C LYS A 11 3.17 -12.12 -3.99
N ALA A 12 2.51 -13.04 -4.68
CA ALA A 12 3.11 -13.77 -5.79
C ALA A 12 3.58 -12.80 -6.90
N ILE A 13 2.71 -11.88 -7.32
CA ILE A 13 3.04 -10.87 -8.32
C ILE A 13 4.17 -9.95 -7.83
N ALA A 14 4.15 -9.55 -6.56
CA ALA A 14 5.19 -8.69 -5.99
C ALA A 14 6.59 -9.34 -6.01
N LEU A 15 6.67 -10.66 -5.78
CA LEU A 15 7.92 -11.40 -5.87
C LEU A 15 8.41 -11.50 -7.32
N GLU A 16 7.50 -11.82 -8.26
CA GLU A 16 7.84 -11.90 -9.68
C GLU A 16 8.32 -10.56 -10.24
N CYS A 17 7.71 -9.44 -9.81
CA CYS A 17 8.11 -8.09 -10.20
C CYS A 17 9.34 -7.56 -9.44
N GLY A 18 9.86 -8.29 -8.44
CA GLY A 18 10.97 -7.85 -7.61
C GLY A 18 10.65 -6.69 -6.65
N ILE A 19 9.36 -6.43 -6.37
CA ILE A 19 8.93 -5.49 -5.32
C ILE A 19 9.23 -6.07 -3.94
N LEU A 20 9.02 -7.37 -3.77
CA LEU A 20 9.55 -8.14 -2.64
C LEU A 20 10.80 -8.88 -3.14
N ALA A 21 11.91 -8.79 -2.40
CA ALA A 21 13.15 -9.44 -2.80
C ALA A 21 13.14 -10.95 -2.52
N SER A 22 12.40 -11.39 -1.50
CA SER A 22 12.27 -12.79 -1.13
C SER A 22 11.00 -13.06 -0.33
N GLU A 23 10.66 -14.34 -0.16
CA GLU A 23 9.61 -14.82 0.74
C GLU A 23 9.81 -14.35 2.19
N ALA A 24 11.06 -14.14 2.63
CA ALA A 24 11.36 -13.62 3.97
C ALA A 24 10.92 -12.16 4.15
N ASP A 25 10.89 -11.39 3.06
CA ASP A 25 10.41 -10.01 3.07
C ASP A 25 8.88 -9.91 3.08
N ALA A 26 8.19 -11.01 2.78
CA ALA A 26 6.73 -11.10 2.77
C ALA A 26 6.15 -11.29 4.18
N THR A 27 6.58 -10.45 5.12
CA THR A 27 6.11 -10.43 6.52
C THR A 27 5.51 -9.07 6.86
N GLU A 28 4.67 -9.00 7.89
CA GLU A 28 4.17 -7.69 8.35
C GLU A 28 5.31 -6.83 8.91
N PRO A 29 5.34 -5.52 8.62
CA PRO A 29 4.35 -4.74 7.87
C PRO A 29 4.66 -4.59 6.37
N ASN A 30 5.69 -5.25 5.82
CA ASN A 30 6.06 -5.13 4.41
C ASN A 30 4.92 -5.57 3.48
N ILE A 31 4.15 -6.57 3.91
CA ILE A 31 2.90 -6.97 3.28
C ILE A 31 1.75 -6.81 4.28
N ILE A 32 0.63 -6.22 3.85
CA ILE A 32 -0.53 -5.96 4.72
C ILE A 32 -1.84 -6.00 3.92
N GLU A 33 -2.96 -6.31 4.58
CA GLU A 33 -4.28 -6.10 3.97
C GLU A 33 -4.81 -4.68 4.22
N GLY A 34 -5.56 -4.13 3.26
CA GLY A 34 -6.15 -2.78 3.37
C GLY A 34 -7.01 -2.59 4.62
N ARG A 35 -7.76 -3.62 5.05
CA ARG A 35 -8.53 -3.57 6.31
C ARG A 35 -7.64 -3.42 7.55
N ALA A 36 -6.50 -4.10 7.59
CA ALA A 36 -5.57 -4.05 8.72
C ALA A 36 -4.88 -2.69 8.77
N PHE A 37 -4.52 -2.15 7.60
CA PHE A 37 -3.98 -0.80 7.51
C PHE A 37 -4.98 0.28 7.95
N ARG A 38 -6.25 0.18 7.52
CA ARG A 38 -7.28 1.19 7.79
C ARG A 38 -7.64 1.32 9.28
N VAL A 39 -7.55 0.24 10.05
CA VAL A 39 -7.89 0.27 11.49
C VAL A 39 -6.76 0.81 12.36
N LEU A 40 -5.56 1.01 11.80
CA LEU A 40 -4.46 1.64 12.51
C LEU A 40 -4.78 3.11 12.79
N SER A 41 -4.33 3.58 13.95
CA SER A 41 -4.35 5.01 14.26
C SER A 41 -3.52 5.79 13.23
N GLU A 42 -3.79 7.09 13.11
CA GLU A 42 -3.05 7.96 12.19
C GLU A 42 -1.53 7.89 12.44
N ARG A 43 -1.11 7.96 13.70
CA ARG A 43 0.29 7.87 14.12
C ARG A 43 0.92 6.52 13.75
N GLU A 44 0.17 5.42 13.90
CA GLU A 44 0.65 4.09 13.50
C GLU A 44 0.78 3.99 11.98
N ARG A 45 -0.20 4.52 11.22
CA ARG A 45 -0.17 4.54 9.76
C ARG A 45 1.06 5.28 9.23
N GLU A 46 1.36 6.45 9.75
CA GLU A 46 2.57 7.21 9.37
C GLU A 46 3.86 6.42 9.63
N GLN A 47 3.92 5.67 10.74
CA GLN A 47 5.08 4.85 11.08
C GLN A 47 5.23 3.61 10.19
N VAL A 48 4.13 2.92 9.87
CA VAL A 48 4.18 1.68 9.07
C VAL A 48 4.19 1.95 7.57
N ALA A 49 3.65 3.08 7.11
CA ALA A 49 3.51 3.40 5.69
C ALA A 49 4.83 3.29 4.92
N LYS A 50 5.94 3.74 5.51
CA LYS A 50 7.28 3.67 4.90
C LYS A 50 7.81 2.26 4.69
N LYS A 51 7.27 1.27 5.43
CA LYS A 51 7.69 -0.13 5.35
C LYS A 51 6.79 -0.94 4.42
N ILE A 52 5.56 -0.50 4.17
CA ILE A 52 4.60 -1.24 3.33
C ILE A 52 5.10 -1.24 1.88
N LEU A 53 5.41 -2.43 1.38
CA LEU A 53 5.77 -2.67 -0.02
C LEU A 53 4.56 -3.18 -0.81
N VAL A 54 3.70 -3.99 -0.16
CA VAL A 54 2.54 -4.62 -0.80
C VAL A 54 1.31 -4.45 0.09
N MET A 55 0.21 -3.94 -0.49
CA MET A 55 -1.09 -3.95 0.16
C MET A 55 -2.12 -4.68 -0.71
N GLY A 56 -2.69 -5.76 -0.18
CA GLY A 56 -3.76 -6.52 -0.81
C GLY A 56 -5.15 -6.14 -0.27
N ARG A 57 -6.21 -6.51 -1.01
CA ARG A 57 -7.61 -6.20 -0.72
C ARG A 57 -7.84 -4.72 -0.41
N SER A 58 -7.11 -3.84 -1.08
CA SER A 58 -7.20 -2.39 -0.89
C SER A 58 -8.47 -1.84 -1.52
N SER A 59 -9.19 -1.00 -0.78
CA SER A 59 -10.23 -0.13 -1.33
C SER A 59 -9.64 1.18 -1.86
N PRO A 60 -10.38 1.98 -2.66
CA PRO A 60 -9.93 3.31 -3.08
C PRO A 60 -9.53 4.21 -1.89
N ASN A 61 -10.26 4.11 -0.79
CA ASN A 61 -9.94 4.86 0.42
C ASN A 61 -8.62 4.40 1.07
N ASP A 62 -8.31 3.10 1.04
CA ASP A 62 -7.06 2.60 1.62
C ASP A 62 -5.83 3.10 0.83
N LYS A 63 -5.96 3.20 -0.50
CA LYS A 63 -4.95 3.81 -1.37
C LYS A 63 -4.69 5.26 -0.98
N LEU A 64 -5.76 6.06 -0.86
CA LEU A 64 -5.68 7.46 -0.44
C LEU A 64 -5.06 7.61 0.96
N LEU A 65 -5.49 6.79 1.93
CA LEU A 65 -4.95 6.82 3.29
C LEU A 65 -3.45 6.54 3.33
N LEU A 66 -2.94 5.65 2.47
CA LEU A 66 -1.52 5.37 2.39
C LEU A 66 -0.74 6.56 1.81
N VAL A 67 -1.24 7.16 0.73
CA VAL A 67 -0.64 8.37 0.12
C VAL A 67 -0.57 9.50 1.15
N GLN A 68 -1.66 9.75 1.87
CA GLN A 68 -1.69 10.77 2.92
C GLN A 68 -0.71 10.48 4.06
N ALA A 69 -0.61 9.22 4.51
CA ALA A 69 0.33 8.82 5.56
C ALA A 69 1.80 9.02 5.14
N LEU A 70 2.15 8.66 3.90
CA LEU A 70 3.50 8.88 3.35
C LEU A 70 3.84 10.37 3.24
N ARG A 71 2.91 11.18 2.73
CA ARG A 71 3.08 12.64 2.62
C ARG A 71 3.25 13.31 3.98
N LYS A 72 2.44 12.95 4.97
CA LYS A 72 2.56 13.44 6.36
C LYS A 72 3.90 13.06 6.97
N ALA A 73 4.43 11.90 6.60
CA ALA A 73 5.75 11.45 7.01
C ALA A 73 6.92 12.13 6.23
N GLY A 74 6.62 13.15 5.41
CA GLY A 74 7.58 13.98 4.68
C GLY A 74 8.01 13.43 3.33
N GLU A 75 7.39 12.35 2.84
CA GLU A 75 7.76 11.74 1.56
C GLU A 75 7.09 12.47 0.38
N VAL A 76 7.82 12.57 -0.74
CA VAL A 76 7.24 12.96 -2.03
C VAL A 76 6.69 11.70 -2.69
N VAL A 77 5.39 11.67 -2.95
CA VAL A 77 4.69 10.47 -3.42
C VAL A 77 4.25 10.65 -4.86
N ALA A 78 4.61 9.69 -5.72
CA ALA A 78 4.04 9.53 -7.05
C ALA A 78 3.09 8.32 -7.04
N VAL A 79 1.93 8.47 -7.67
CA VAL A 79 0.94 7.41 -7.80
C VAL A 79 0.73 7.11 -9.28
N THR A 80 0.74 5.83 -9.63
CA THR A 80 0.39 5.35 -10.97
C THR A 80 -0.73 4.33 -10.85
N GLY A 81 -1.74 4.44 -11.71
CA GLY A 81 -2.86 3.51 -11.77
C GLY A 81 -3.62 3.69 -13.07
N ASP A 82 -4.29 2.62 -13.51
CA ASP A 82 -5.02 2.54 -14.77
C ASP A 82 -6.55 2.44 -14.56
N GLY A 83 -7.02 2.36 -13.31
CA GLY A 83 -8.42 2.18 -12.96
C GLY A 83 -9.09 3.43 -12.38
N THR A 84 -10.43 3.51 -12.50
CA THR A 84 -11.24 4.55 -11.84
C THR A 84 -11.10 4.55 -10.31
N ASN A 85 -10.71 3.41 -9.74
CA ASN A 85 -10.41 3.23 -8.31
C ASN A 85 -9.16 4.01 -7.84
N ASP A 86 -8.31 4.45 -8.77
CA ASP A 86 -7.09 5.21 -8.47
C ASP A 86 -7.33 6.72 -8.49
N ALA A 87 -8.47 7.17 -9.03
CA ALA A 87 -8.78 8.59 -9.19
C ALA A 87 -8.62 9.41 -7.90
N PRO A 88 -9.08 8.96 -6.71
CA PRO A 88 -8.88 9.73 -5.48
C PRO A 88 -7.41 9.90 -5.11
N ALA A 89 -6.57 8.88 -5.33
CA ALA A 89 -5.15 8.93 -5.02
C ALA A 89 -4.35 9.73 -6.06
N LEU A 90 -4.80 9.74 -7.32
CA LEU A 90 -4.21 10.52 -8.42
C LEU A 90 -4.54 12.01 -8.36
N HIS A 91 -5.68 12.39 -7.76
CA HIS A 91 -6.07 13.80 -7.60
C HIS A 91 -5.40 14.49 -6.39
N GLU A 92 -4.75 13.74 -5.51
CA GLU A 92 -4.04 14.29 -4.34
C GLU A 92 -2.58 14.68 -4.61
N VAL A 93 -2.08 14.45 -5.84
CA VAL A 93 -0.71 14.76 -6.26
C VAL A 93 -0.56 16.25 -6.59
#